data_AF-A0A1G0WTJ4-F1
#
_entry.id   AF-A0A1G0WTJ4-F1
#
_cell.length_a   1.000
_cell.length_b   1.000
_cell.length_c   1.000
_cell.angle_alpha   90.00
_cell.angle_beta   90.00
_cell.angle_gamma   90.00
#
_symmetry.space_group_name_H-M   'P 1'
#
loop_
_entity.id
_entity.type
_entity.pdbx_description
1 polymer ?
#
loop_
_entity_poly.entity_id
_entity_poly.type
_entity_poly.pdbx_seq_one_letter_code
_entity_poly.pdbx_strand_id
1 'polypeptide(L)'
;MGKTILSAIASALTGFFGGWLIYGVILMDFMKNSMVQHEGVYKEPPVIWAIGIANLCLAILYAWLYRTMNVTKFGQGFLKGIIIAFLLTVWFDSFIFAMMDMYKSFSGFAVDVVSSTILGACMGGVAALILGIGKKTE
;
A
#
# COMPACT_ATOMS: atom_id res chain seq x y z
N MET A 1 -15.60 -16.72 -7.02
CA MET A 1 -14.18 -16.67 -7.46
C MET A 1 -13.90 -15.44 -8.33
N GLY A 2 -14.69 -15.17 -9.37
CA GLY A 2 -14.48 -14.01 -10.27
C GLY A 2 -14.35 -12.65 -9.58
N LYS A 3 -15.22 -12.32 -8.62
CA LYS A 3 -15.15 -11.05 -7.87
C LYS A 3 -13.86 -10.89 -7.06
N THR A 4 -13.28 -11.99 -6.58
CA THR A 4 -12.01 -11.96 -5.81
C THR A 4 -10.84 -11.60 -6.70
N ILE A 5 -10.80 -12.16 -7.92
CA ILE A 5 -9.77 -11.83 -8.91
C ILE A 5 -9.90 -10.37 -9.33
N LEU A 6 -11.13 -9.91 -9.64
CA LEU A 6 -11.37 -8.51 -10.00
C LEU A 6 -10.98 -7.55 -8.86
N SER A 7 -11.30 -7.91 -7.62
CA SER A 7 -10.92 -7.15 -6.42
C SER A 7 -9.40 -7.03 -6.30
N ALA A 8 -8.65 -8.11 -6.51
CA ALA A 8 -7.20 -8.08 -6.45
C ALA A 8 -6.61 -7.21 -7.56
N ILE A 9 -7.11 -7.32 -8.80
CA ILE A 9 -6.62 -6.51 -9.93
C ILE A 9 -6.90 -5.01 -9.67
N ALA A 10 -8.13 -4.63 -9.33
CA ALA A 10 -8.49 -3.24 -9.09
C ALA A 10 -7.71 -2.62 -7.92
N SER A 11 -7.55 -3.38 -6.83
CA SER A 11 -6.75 -2.94 -5.70
C SER A 11 -5.25 -2.85 -6.03
N ALA A 12 -4.72 -3.72 -6.89
CA ALA A 12 -3.32 -3.66 -7.33
C ALA A 12 -3.06 -2.42 -8.18
N LEU A 13 -3.98 -2.08 -9.09
CA LEU A 13 -3.91 -0.85 -9.88
C LEU A 13 -3.98 0.40 -8.98
N THR A 14 -4.84 0.35 -7.95
CA THR A 14 -4.92 1.42 -6.93
C THR A 14 -3.59 1.60 -6.22
N GLY A 15 -2.94 0.50 -5.81
CA GLY A 15 -1.62 0.54 -5.18
C GLY A 15 -0.53 1.06 -6.12
N PHE A 16 -0.51 0.59 -7.37
CA PHE A 16 0.51 0.96 -8.34
C PHE A 16 0.44 2.44 -8.71
N PHE A 17 -0.72 2.93 -9.15
CA PHE A 17 -0.88 4.33 -9.54
C PHE A 17 -0.93 5.26 -8.33
N GLY A 18 -1.51 4.82 -7.22
CA GLY A 18 -1.52 5.56 -5.97
C GLY A 18 -0.12 5.72 -5.37
N GLY A 19 0.70 4.68 -5.43
CA GLY A 19 2.11 4.72 -5.02
C GLY A 19 2.93 5.68 -5.89
N TRP A 20 2.75 5.63 -7.22
CA TRP A 20 3.37 6.61 -8.12
C TRP A 20 2.95 8.04 -7.78
N LEU A 21 1.65 8.29 -7.55
CA LEU A 21 1.16 9.61 -7.21
C LEU A 21 1.72 10.10 -5.86
N ILE A 22 1.65 9.27 -4.82
CA ILE A 22 2.08 9.64 -3.46
C ILE A 22 3.59 9.86 -3.42
N TYR A 23 4.39 8.90 -3.89
CA TYR A 23 5.84 8.92 -3.73
C TYR A 23 6.59 9.55 -4.89
N GLY A 24 6.09 9.37 -6.12
CA GLY A 24 6.72 9.90 -7.34
C GLY A 24 6.31 11.32 -7.69
N VAL A 25 5.23 11.85 -7.10
CA VAL A 25 4.76 13.22 -7.38
C VAL A 25 4.62 14.03 -6.10
N ILE A 26 3.76 13.61 -5.16
CA ILE A 26 3.40 14.44 -3.99
C ILE A 26 4.57 14.56 -3.00
N LEU A 27 5.23 13.46 -2.67
CA LEU A 27 6.28 13.40 -1.63
C LEU A 27 7.69 13.27 -2.20
N MET A 28 7.87 13.37 -3.52
CA MET A 28 9.14 13.08 -4.19
C MET A 28 10.32 13.86 -3.57
N ASP A 29 10.20 15.18 -3.47
CA ASP A 29 11.26 16.03 -2.93
C ASP A 29 11.48 15.81 -1.43
N PHE A 30 10.40 15.60 -0.67
CA PHE A 30 10.47 15.35 0.75
C PHE A 30 11.21 14.03 1.05
N MET A 31 10.85 12.95 0.36
CA MET A 31 11.46 11.64 0.56
C MET A 31 12.93 11.64 0.11
N LYS A 32 13.24 12.26 -1.02
CA LYS A 32 14.63 12.42 -1.49
C LYS A 32 15.51 13.14 -0.46
N ASN A 33 14.97 14.18 0.18
CA ASN A 33 15.69 14.94 1.20
C ASN A 33 15.75 14.24 2.56
N SER A 34 14.79 13.36 2.86
CA SER A 34 14.68 12.64 4.13
C SER A 34 15.43 11.30 4.16
N MET A 35 15.87 10.78 3.00
CA MET A 35 16.63 9.53 2.92
C MET A 35 18.13 9.77 2.71
N VAL A 36 18.94 8.89 3.29
CA VAL A 36 20.39 8.81 3.03
C VAL A 36 20.59 8.18 1.65
N GLN A 37 21.44 8.81 0.84
CA GLN A 37 21.72 8.33 -0.52
C GLN A 37 22.98 7.47 -0.46
N HIS A 38 22.81 6.16 -0.62
CA HIS A 38 23.91 5.20 -0.72
C HIS A 38 23.98 4.65 -2.15
N GLU A 39 25.20 4.46 -2.65
CA GLU A 39 25.42 3.85 -3.96
C GLU A 39 24.86 2.41 -3.98
N GLY A 40 24.14 2.05 -5.05
CA GLY A 40 23.59 0.71 -5.23
C GLY A 40 22.28 0.41 -4.51
N VAL A 41 21.74 1.32 -3.68
CA VAL A 41 20.43 1.13 -3.03
C VAL A 41 19.27 1.35 -3.99
N TYR A 42 19.32 2.39 -4.82
CA TYR A 42 18.28 2.71 -5.79
C TYR A 42 18.64 2.18 -7.19
N LYS A 43 17.66 1.57 -7.85
CA LYS A 43 17.78 1.20 -9.27
C LYS A 43 17.26 2.34 -10.14
N GLU A 44 18.08 2.75 -11.11
CA GLU A 44 17.73 3.75 -12.10
C GLU A 44 17.91 3.18 -13.53
N PRO A 45 16.82 2.91 -14.28
CA PRO A 45 15.42 3.07 -13.88
C PRO A 45 14.93 1.98 -12.92
N PRO A 46 13.84 2.23 -12.17
CA PRO A 46 13.22 1.23 -11.30
C PRO A 46 12.68 0.03 -12.10
N VAL A 47 12.67 -1.15 -11.48
CA VAL A 47 12.19 -2.39 -12.10
C VAL A 47 10.66 -2.47 -12.00
N ILE A 48 9.97 -1.87 -12.95
CA ILE A 48 8.51 -1.63 -12.92
C ILE A 48 7.68 -2.90 -12.74
N TRP A 49 8.05 -4.02 -13.38
CA TRP A 49 7.28 -5.26 -13.25
C TRP A 49 7.29 -5.81 -11.82
N ALA A 50 8.40 -5.63 -11.09
CA ALA A 50 8.51 -6.09 -9.70
C ALA A 50 7.62 -5.25 -8.77
N ILE A 51 7.51 -3.94 -9.04
CA ILE A 51 6.56 -3.05 -8.35
C ILE A 51 5.11 -3.50 -8.61
N GLY A 52 4.80 -3.90 -9.85
CA GLY A 52 3.51 -4.47 -10.20
C GLY A 52 3.19 -5.75 -9.40
N ILE A 53 4.14 -6.67 -9.30
CA ILE A 53 3.98 -7.91 -8.52
C ILE A 53 3.81 -7.61 -7.02
N ALA A 54 4.60 -6.69 -6.45
CA ALA A 54 4.48 -6.31 -5.05
C ALA A 54 3.07 -5.80 -4.72
N ASN A 55 2.52 -4.90 -5.56
CA ASN A 55 1.16 -4.41 -5.41
C ASN A 55 0.11 -5.50 -5.59
N LEU A 56 0.32 -6.42 -6.54
CA LEU A 56 -0.59 -7.54 -6.77
C LEU A 56 -0.64 -8.49 -5.56
N CYS A 57 0.51 -8.81 -4.95
CA CYS A 57 0.56 -9.65 -3.75
C CYS A 57 -0.23 -9.05 -2.59
N LEU A 58 -0.04 -7.76 -2.30
CA LEU A 58 -0.77 -7.07 -1.22
C LEU A 58 -2.28 -6.98 -1.55
N ALA A 59 -2.63 -6.73 -2.80
CA ALA A 59 -4.02 -6.68 -3.24
C ALA A 59 -4.73 -8.05 -3.17
N ILE A 60 -4.01 -9.15 -3.45
CA ILE A 60 -4.51 -10.51 -3.25
C ILE A 60 -4.76 -10.76 -1.77
N LEU A 61 -3.85 -10.34 -0.88
CA LEU A 61 -4.03 -10.45 0.57
C LEU A 61 -5.32 -9.74 1.01
N TYR A 62 -5.55 -8.50 0.59
CA TYR A 62 -6.79 -7.78 0.88
C TYR A 62 -8.02 -8.52 0.34
N ALA A 63 -8.01 -8.92 -0.93
CA ALA A 63 -9.14 -9.60 -1.55
C ALA A 63 -9.47 -10.93 -0.86
N TRP A 64 -8.46 -11.69 -0.42
CA TRP A 64 -8.62 -12.93 0.32
C TRP A 64 -9.18 -12.69 1.72
N LEU A 65 -8.56 -11.81 2.51
CA LEU A 65 -9.00 -11.46 3.86
C LEU A 65 -10.43 -10.90 3.87
N TYR A 66 -10.77 -10.04 2.92
CA TYR A 66 -12.07 -9.36 2.92
C TYR A 66 -13.18 -10.29 2.46
N ARG A 67 -12.86 -11.24 1.58
CA ARG A 67 -13.78 -12.33 1.26
C ARG A 67 -14.07 -13.22 2.46
N THR A 68 -13.06 -13.62 3.23
CA THR A 68 -13.25 -14.50 4.39
C THR A 68 -14.00 -13.79 5.53
N MET A 69 -13.78 -12.48 5.69
CA MET A 69 -14.46 -11.64 6.69
C MET A 69 -15.80 -11.05 6.23
N ASN A 70 -16.27 -11.36 5.01
CA ASN A 70 -17.47 -10.75 4.41
C ASN A 70 -17.47 -9.21 4.37
N VAL A 71 -16.30 -8.59 4.15
CA VAL A 71 -16.15 -7.13 4.04
C VAL A 71 -16.53 -6.69 2.63
N THR A 72 -17.61 -5.91 2.50
CA THR A 72 -18.17 -5.56 1.19
C THR A 72 -18.50 -4.07 1.01
N LYS A 73 -18.27 -3.25 2.03
CA LYS A 73 -18.49 -1.79 1.95
C LYS A 73 -17.13 -1.09 1.92
N PHE A 74 -16.97 -0.07 1.07
CA PHE A 74 -15.71 0.68 0.92
C PHE A 74 -15.18 1.14 2.29
N GLY A 75 -16.01 1.78 3.11
CA GLY A 75 -15.60 2.28 4.43
C GLY A 75 -15.10 1.18 5.38
N GLN A 76 -15.71 -0.01 5.35
CA GLN A 76 -15.22 -1.14 6.14
C GLN A 76 -13.85 -1.62 5.63
N GLY A 77 -13.68 -1.68 4.31
CA GLY A 77 -12.41 -2.04 3.68
C GLY A 77 -11.31 -1.02 3.91
N PHE A 78 -11.67 0.26 3.94
CA PHE A 78 -10.75 1.37 4.20
C PHE A 78 -10.23 1.32 5.64
N LEU A 79 -11.12 1.19 6.63
CA LEU A 79 -10.74 1.10 8.05
C LEU A 79 -9.90 -0.15 8.35
N LYS A 80 -10.29 -1.30 7.81
CA LYS A 80 -9.48 -2.53 7.93
C LYS A 80 -8.15 -2.39 7.18
N GLY A 81 -8.13 -1.64 6.08
CA GLY A 81 -6.94 -1.37 5.28
C GLY A 81 -5.95 -0.50 6.04
N ILE A 82 -6.43 0.51 6.79
CA ILE A 82 -5.61 1.29 7.72
C ILE A 82 -4.89 0.35 8.69
N ILE A 83 -5.63 -0.53 9.36
CA ILE A 83 -5.05 -1.41 10.39
C ILE A 83 -3.99 -2.33 9.78
N ILE A 84 -4.31 -2.98 8.66
CA ILE A 84 -3.40 -3.93 8.00
C ILE A 84 -2.15 -3.21 7.49
N ALA A 85 -2.32 -2.10 6.76
CA ALA A 85 -1.21 -1.35 6.17
C ALA A 85 -0.34 -0.70 7.25
N PHE A 86 -0.96 -0.09 8.27
CA PHE A 86 -0.23 0.50 9.39
C PHE A 86 0.64 -0.52 10.10
N LEU A 87 0.10 -1.69 10.46
CA LEU A 87 0.87 -2.73 11.13
C LEU A 87 1.98 -3.28 10.24
N LEU A 88 1.70 -3.51 8.95
CA LEU A 88 2.69 -4.01 8.00
C LEU A 88 3.84 -3.02 7.80
N THR A 89 3.52 -1.75 7.56
CA THR A 89 4.53 -0.72 7.32
C THR A 89 5.30 -0.39 8.58
N VAL A 90 4.65 -0.21 9.74
CA VAL A 90 5.37 0.01 11.00
C VAL A 90 6.31 -1.14 11.29
N TRP A 91 5.88 -2.39 11.10
CA TRP A 91 6.76 -3.55 11.28
C TRP A 91 7.99 -3.46 10.36
N PHE A 92 7.79 -3.28 9.05
CA PHE A 92 8.87 -3.25 8.08
C PHE A 92 9.81 -2.05 8.29
N ASP A 93 9.26 -0.84 8.38
CA ASP A 93 10.03 0.39 8.50
C ASP A 93 10.76 0.48 9.83
N SER A 94 10.21 -0.10 10.91
CA SER A 94 10.91 -0.13 12.19
C SER A 94 12.16 -0.99 12.13
N PHE A 95 12.13 -2.11 11.38
CA PHE A 95 13.34 -2.89 11.13
C PHE A 95 14.38 -2.10 10.33
N ILE A 96 13.94 -1.41 9.29
CA ILE A 96 14.83 -0.53 8.50
C ILE A 96 15.42 0.57 9.38
N PHE A 97 14.59 1.28 10.15
CA PHE A 97 15.01 2.37 11.03
C PHE A 97 15.94 1.89 12.15
N ALA A 98 15.75 0.68 12.67
CA ALA A 98 16.58 0.12 13.74
C ALA A 98 17.91 -0.46 13.24
N MET A 99 17.95 -1.01 12.03
CA MET A 99 19.10 -1.78 11.54
C MET A 99 19.89 -1.09 10.43
N MET A 100 19.34 -0.05 9.80
CA MET A 100 19.92 0.58 8.61
C MET A 100 19.95 2.11 8.75
N ASP A 101 21.01 2.73 8.23
CA ASP A 101 21.11 4.19 8.10
C ASP A 101 20.46 4.66 6.79
N MET A 102 19.15 4.39 6.64
CA MET A 102 18.35 4.77 5.47
C MET A 102 17.59 6.08 5.66
N TYR A 103 17.10 6.34 6.88
CA TYR A 103 16.36 7.56 7.20
C TYR A 103 17.27 8.58 7.89
N LYS A 104 17.33 9.81 7.36
CA LYS A 104 18.08 10.91 8.00
C LYS A 104 17.43 11.41 9.28
N SER A 105 16.13 11.17 9.45
CA SER A 105 15.35 11.67 10.57
C SER A 105 14.13 10.79 10.83
N PHE A 106 13.61 10.88 12.07
CA PHE A 106 12.34 10.27 12.44
C PHE A 106 11.15 10.80 11.61
N SER A 107 11.23 12.04 11.10
CA SER A 107 10.18 12.60 10.25
C SER A 107 10.05 11.87 8.91
N GLY A 108 11.17 11.42 8.32
CA GLY A 108 11.14 10.61 7.09
C GLY A 108 10.41 9.29 7.31
N PHE A 109 10.78 8.58 8.38
CA PHE A 109 10.13 7.35 8.82
C PHE A 109 8.62 7.56 9.05
N ALA A 110 8.24 8.58 9.84
CA ALA A 110 6.84 8.80 10.19
C ALA A 110 5.98 9.15 8.96
N VAL A 111 6.50 9.94 8.02
CA VAL A 111 5.79 10.29 6.79
C VAL A 111 5.64 9.06 5.88
N ASP A 112 6.63 8.18 5.79
CA ASP A 112 6.51 6.97 5.00
C ASP A 112 5.43 6.02 5.54
N VAL A 113 5.44 5.80 6.86
CA VAL A 113 4.42 5.01 7.57
C VAL A 113 3.03 5.55 7.29
N VAL A 114 2.81 6.85 7.45
CA VAL A 114 1.49 7.47 7.24
C VAL A 114 1.05 7.35 5.79
N SER A 115 1.96 7.59 4.85
CA SER A 115 1.68 7.60 3.41
C SER A 115 1.36 6.20 2.90
N SER A 116 2.15 5.21 3.30
CA SER A 116 1.89 3.79 3.04
C SER A 116 0.57 3.32 3.65
N THR A 117 0.25 3.79 4.87
CA THR A 117 -1.01 3.46 5.54
C THR A 117 -2.21 3.99 4.75
N ILE A 118 -2.14 5.24 4.28
CA ILE A 118 -3.20 5.85 3.47
C ILE A 118 -3.35 5.11 2.14
N LEU A 119 -2.25 4.76 1.48
CA LEU A 119 -2.27 3.99 0.24
C LEU A 119 -2.92 2.63 0.45
N GLY A 120 -2.50 1.90 1.48
CA GLY A 120 -3.05 0.60 1.84
C GLY A 120 -4.53 0.66 2.26
N ALA A 121 -4.96 1.75 2.92
CA ALA A 121 -6.35 2.01 3.22
C ALA A 121 -7.19 2.17 1.94
N CYS A 122 -6.70 2.94 0.96
CA CYS A 122 -7.35 3.09 -0.34
C CYS A 122 -7.43 1.75 -1.09
N MET A 123 -6.34 0.98 -1.11
CA MET A 123 -6.31 -0.38 -1.68
C MET A 123 -7.37 -1.27 -1.03
N GLY A 124 -7.44 -1.31 0.30
CA GLY A 124 -8.46 -2.05 1.04
C GLY A 124 -9.88 -1.57 0.72
N GLY A 125 -10.11 -0.26 0.70
CA GLY A 125 -11.41 0.32 0.35
C GLY A 125 -11.89 -0.15 -1.03
N VAL A 126 -11.01 -0.10 -2.04
CA VAL A 126 -11.31 -0.58 -3.40
C VAL A 126 -11.55 -2.08 -3.42
N ALA A 127 -10.75 -2.88 -2.70
CA ALA A 127 -10.96 -4.33 -2.62
C ALA A 127 -12.36 -4.67 -2.08
N ALA A 128 -12.76 -4.06 -0.96
CA ALA A 128 -14.09 -4.26 -0.38
C ALA A 128 -15.22 -3.79 -1.30
N LEU A 129 -15.04 -2.65 -1.97
CA LEU A 129 -16.01 -2.12 -2.93
C LEU A 129 -16.30 -3.14 -4.04
N ILE A 130 -15.26 -3.68 -4.69
CA ILE A 130 -15.41 -4.65 -5.77
C ILE A 130 -16.09 -5.94 -5.29
N LEU A 131 -15.74 -6.42 -4.09
CA LEU A 131 -16.38 -7.59 -3.49
C LEU A 131 -17.87 -7.36 -3.19
N GLY A 132 -18.27 -6.11 -2.92
CA GLY A 132 -19.65 -5.71 -2.65
C GLY A 132 -20.52 -5.41 -3.86
N ILE A 133 -19.95 -5.28 -5.06
CA ILE A 133 -20.74 -5.00 -6.27
C ILE A 133 -21.85 -6.04 -6.44
N GLY A 134 -23.09 -5.56 -6.61
CA GLY A 134 -24.28 -6.39 -6.83
C GLY A 134 -24.89 -7.00 -5.57
N LYS A 135 -24.40 -6.69 -4.36
CA LYS A 135 -25.14 -6.94 -3.13
C LYS A 135 -26.12 -5.77 -2.90
N LYS A 136 -27.38 -6.07 -2.58
CA LYS A 136 -28.34 -5.03 -2.17
C LYS A 136 -27.83 -4.38 -0.88
N THR A 137 -27.84 -3.04 -0.83
CA THR A 137 -27.61 -2.28 0.40
C THR A 137 -28.76 -2.55 1.35
N GLU A 138 -28.51 -3.39 2.35
CA GLU A 138 -29.18 -3.33 3.64
C GLU A 138 -28.55 -2.23 4.51
#